data_AF-A0A7D7C3N6-F1
#
_entry.id   AF-A0A7D7C3N6-F1
#
_cell.length_a   1.000
_cell.length_b   1.000
_cell.length_c   1.000
_cell.angle_alpha   90.00
_cell.angle_beta   90.00
_cell.angle_gamma   90.00
#
_symmetry.space_group_name_H-M   'P 1'
#
loop_
_entity.id
_entity.type
_entity.pdbx_description
1 polymer ?
#
loop_
_entity_poly.entity_id
_entity_poly.type
_entity_poly.pdbx_seq_one_letter_code
_entity_poly.pdbx_strand_id
1 'polypeptide(L)'
;MAKEEAIDKAEGLTETEKAKAKQAVQDAADKAKTAIDAATDVEEVNKAKEDGEKEIENSPVTSEKEDVKVAVDKAKEDAKKAIDDAKVAKEEAIDKAEGLTETEKAKAKQAVQDAADKAKTAIDAATDVEEVNKAKKMAKKKLKIHQ
;
A
#
# COMPACT_ATOMS: atom_id res chain seq x y z
N MET A 1 25.16 7.58 -10.11
CA MET A 1 25.59 7.39 -8.70
C MET A 1 24.63 8.05 -7.69
N ALA A 2 24.38 9.37 -7.71
CA ALA A 2 23.45 9.99 -6.75
C ALA A 2 22.01 9.41 -6.78
N LYS A 3 21.52 9.02 -7.96
CA LYS A 3 20.19 8.41 -8.11
C LYS A 3 20.13 6.95 -7.61
N GLU A 4 21.21 6.18 -7.75
CA GLU A 4 21.28 4.81 -7.23
C GLU A 4 21.30 4.79 -5.69
N GLU A 5 22.02 5.72 -5.06
CA GLU A 5 22.00 5.88 -3.60
C GLU A 5 20.62 6.33 -3.08
N ALA A 6 19.92 7.19 -3.84
CA ALA A 6 18.54 7.57 -3.52
C ALA A 6 17.59 6.36 -3.63
N ILE A 7 17.79 5.48 -4.61
CA ILE A 7 17.06 4.21 -4.75
C ILE A 7 17.36 3.26 -3.59
N ASP A 8 18.61 3.18 -3.13
CA ASP A 8 18.99 2.34 -1.97
C ASP A 8 18.32 2.80 -0.68
N LYS A 9 18.27 4.12 -0.47
CA LYS A 9 17.64 4.73 0.70
C LYS A 9 16.12 4.81 0.59
N ALA A 10 15.53 4.42 -0.54
CA ALA A 10 14.07 4.41 -0.71
C ALA A 10 13.46 3.34 0.21
N GLU A 11 12.88 3.76 1.32
CA GLU A 11 12.23 2.88 2.31
C GLU A 11 10.93 2.24 1.75
N GLY A 12 10.41 2.76 0.64
CA GLY A 12 9.23 2.23 -0.05
C GLY A 12 9.51 1.08 -1.02
N LEU A 13 10.76 0.86 -1.47
CA LEU A 13 11.08 -0.15 -2.49
C LEU A 13 11.55 -1.48 -1.87
N THR A 14 11.15 -2.61 -2.45
CA THR A 14 11.72 -3.94 -2.14
C THR A 14 13.12 -4.06 -2.74
N GLU A 15 13.94 -5.01 -2.27
CA GLU A 15 15.27 -5.24 -2.84
C GLU A 15 15.21 -5.55 -4.35
N THR A 16 14.22 -6.33 -4.80
CA THR A 16 14.02 -6.64 -6.23
C THR A 16 13.68 -5.40 -7.05
N GLU A 17 12.83 -4.51 -6.54
CA GLU A 17 12.50 -3.25 -7.22
C GLU A 17 13.67 -2.27 -7.20
N LYS A 18 14.43 -2.21 -6.10
CA LYS A 18 15.67 -1.43 -6.04
C LYS A 18 16.67 -1.94 -7.09
N ALA A 19 16.82 -3.24 -7.22
CA ALA A 19 17.69 -3.84 -8.23
C ALA A 19 17.21 -3.52 -9.66
N LYS A 20 15.90 -3.63 -9.95
CA LYS A 20 15.33 -3.28 -11.26
C LYS A 20 15.47 -1.79 -11.58
N ALA A 21 15.22 -0.92 -10.60
CA ALA A 21 15.37 0.53 -10.73
C ALA A 21 16.84 0.93 -10.95
N LYS A 22 17.77 0.30 -10.22
CA LYS A 22 19.22 0.47 -10.45
C LYS A 22 19.63 -0.01 -11.82
N GLN A 23 19.16 -1.18 -12.25
CA GLN A 23 19.43 -1.71 -13.59
C GLN A 23 18.93 -0.75 -14.67
N ALA A 24 17.71 -0.22 -14.55
CA ALA A 24 17.19 0.75 -15.50
C ALA A 24 18.01 2.06 -15.54
N VAL A 25 18.52 2.52 -14.38
CA VAL A 25 19.43 3.68 -14.31
C VAL A 25 20.78 3.37 -14.98
N GLN A 26 21.31 2.16 -14.80
CA GLN A 26 22.55 1.70 -15.43
C GLN A 26 22.38 1.56 -16.95
N ASP A 27 21.31 0.91 -17.41
CA ASP A 27 21.00 0.74 -18.82
C ASP A 27 20.87 2.09 -19.55
N ALA A 28 20.18 3.06 -18.92
CA ALA A 28 20.06 4.41 -19.46
C ALA A 28 21.42 5.14 -19.52
N ALA A 29 22.27 4.98 -18.50
CA ALA A 29 23.61 5.54 -18.49
C ALA A 29 24.51 4.92 -19.56
N ASP A 30 24.47 3.60 -19.75
CA ASP A 30 25.25 2.88 -20.76
C ASP A 30 24.79 3.23 -22.18
N LYS A 31 23.48 3.38 -22.39
CA LYS A 31 22.91 3.82 -23.67
C LYS A 31 23.33 5.25 -24.01
N ALA A 32 23.26 6.17 -23.04
CA ALA A 32 23.73 7.54 -23.22
C ALA A 32 25.23 7.58 -23.55
N LYS A 33 26.04 6.78 -22.85
CA LYS A 33 27.48 6.66 -23.12
C LYS A 33 27.75 6.14 -24.52
N THR A 34 27.07 5.07 -24.93
CA THR A 34 27.20 4.51 -26.28
C THR A 34 26.82 5.52 -27.36
N ALA A 35 25.77 6.31 -27.13
CA ALA A 35 25.34 7.36 -28.06
C ALA A 35 26.34 8.53 -28.14
N ILE A 36 26.96 8.90 -27.02
CA ILE A 36 28.04 9.90 -26.99
C ILE A 36 29.29 9.37 -27.71
N ASP A 37 29.67 8.11 -27.49
CA ASP A 37 30.83 7.49 -28.14
C ASP A 37 30.64 7.34 -29.66
N ALA A 38 29.39 7.21 -30.11
CA ALA A 38 29.02 7.13 -31.53
C ALA A 38 28.80 8.51 -32.20
N ALA A 39 28.71 9.58 -31.42
CA ALA A 39 28.45 10.93 -31.93
C ALA A 39 29.64 11.45 -32.74
N THR A 40 29.34 12.08 -33.88
CA THR A 40 30.33 12.62 -34.82
C THR A 40 30.49 14.14 -34.73
N ASP A 41 29.56 14.81 -34.05
CA ASP A 41 29.56 16.25 -33.81
C ASP A 41 29.02 16.62 -32.42
N VAL A 42 29.13 17.91 -32.08
CA VAL A 42 28.77 18.41 -30.75
C VAL A 42 27.25 18.44 -30.51
N GLU A 43 26.44 18.50 -31.56
CA GLU A 43 24.98 18.52 -31.46
C GLU A 43 24.48 17.12 -31.09
N GLU A 44 25.04 16.08 -31.71
CA GLU A 44 24.78 14.68 -31.37
C GLU A 44 25.21 14.34 -29.94
N VAL A 45 26.36 14.84 -29.48
CA VAL A 45 26.80 14.68 -28.08
C VAL A 45 25.81 15.32 -27.11
N ASN A 46 25.37 16.55 -27.39
CA ASN A 46 24.40 17.25 -26.52
C ASN A 46 23.06 16.53 -26.49
N LYS A 47 22.59 16.04 -27.63
CA LYS A 47 21.34 15.27 -27.72
C LYS A 47 21.43 13.96 -26.94
N ALA A 48 22.53 13.22 -27.08
CA ALA A 48 22.75 11.97 -26.33
C ALA A 48 22.78 12.19 -24.82
N LYS A 49 23.34 13.32 -24.37
CA LYS A 49 23.34 13.72 -22.96
C LYS A 49 21.93 14.03 -22.46
N GLU A 50 21.15 14.85 -23.19
CA GLU A 50 19.77 15.19 -22.81
C GLU A 50 18.85 13.97 -22.80
N ASP A 51 18.96 13.09 -23.80
CA ASP A 51 18.17 11.85 -23.88
C ASP A 51 18.52 10.92 -22.71
N GLY A 52 19.80 10.80 -22.36
CA GLY A 52 20.27 10.04 -21.19
C GLY A 52 19.75 10.60 -19.86
N GLU A 53 19.80 11.92 -19.68
CA GLU A 53 19.26 12.58 -18.47
C GLU A 53 17.76 12.34 -18.33
N LYS A 54 16.99 12.45 -19.42
CA LYS A 54 15.53 12.17 -19.42
C LYS A 54 15.21 10.72 -19.15
N GLU A 55 15.93 9.76 -19.72
CA GLU A 55 15.69 8.33 -19.44
C GLU A 55 16.03 7.98 -18.00
N ILE A 56 17.13 8.53 -17.47
CA ILE A 56 17.47 8.38 -16.06
C ILE A 56 16.38 9.00 -15.20
N GLU A 57 15.89 10.21 -15.51
CA GLU A 57 14.83 10.91 -14.79
C GLU A 57 13.50 10.12 -14.79
N ASN A 58 13.08 9.62 -15.95
CA ASN A 58 11.85 8.85 -16.17
C ASN A 58 11.94 7.37 -15.77
N SER A 59 13.09 6.89 -15.29
CA SER A 59 13.23 5.52 -14.78
C SER A 59 12.12 5.22 -13.75
N PRO A 60 11.48 4.04 -13.79
CA PRO A 60 10.21 3.72 -13.10
C PRO A 60 10.39 3.53 -11.58
N VAL A 61 10.83 4.58 -10.89
CA VAL A 61 11.17 4.53 -9.46
C VAL A 61 9.94 4.81 -8.57
N THR A 62 8.82 5.31 -9.09
CA THR A 62 7.76 5.88 -8.23
C THR A 62 6.32 5.42 -8.53
N SER A 63 5.91 5.18 -9.77
CA SER A 63 4.48 5.06 -10.09
C SER A 63 3.80 3.80 -9.53
N GLU A 64 4.36 2.60 -9.77
CA GLU A 64 3.64 1.36 -9.44
C GLU A 64 3.42 1.14 -7.93
N LYS A 65 4.33 1.62 -7.08
CA LYS A 65 4.21 1.46 -5.61
C LYS A 65 3.49 2.59 -4.91
N GLU A 66 3.54 3.81 -5.43
CA GLU A 66 2.74 4.91 -4.88
C GLU A 66 1.25 4.63 -5.12
N ASP A 67 0.90 4.12 -6.31
CA ASP A 67 -0.45 3.64 -6.62
C ASP A 67 -0.87 2.46 -5.72
N VAL A 68 0.01 1.48 -5.50
CA VAL A 68 -0.28 0.33 -4.61
C VAL A 68 -0.39 0.75 -3.15
N LYS A 69 0.48 1.63 -2.64
CA LYS A 69 0.42 2.12 -1.25
C LYS A 69 -0.84 2.95 -1.03
N VAL A 70 -1.19 3.83 -1.97
CA VAL A 70 -2.46 4.60 -1.93
C VAL A 70 -3.66 3.64 -1.93
N ALA A 71 -3.63 2.58 -2.75
CA ALA A 71 -4.68 1.57 -2.77
C ALA A 71 -4.79 0.78 -1.46
N VAL A 72 -3.66 0.42 -0.84
CA VAL A 72 -3.62 -0.28 0.45
C VAL A 72 -4.13 0.63 1.56
N ASP A 73 -3.64 1.86 1.66
CA ASP A 73 -4.08 2.83 2.67
C ASP A 73 -5.57 3.13 2.52
N LYS A 74 -6.07 3.28 1.29
CA LYS A 74 -7.50 3.45 1.04
C LYS A 74 -8.32 2.22 1.43
N ALA A 75 -7.84 1.03 1.07
CA ALA A 75 -8.50 -0.22 1.46
C ALA A 75 -8.54 -0.37 2.99
N LYS A 76 -7.46 0.01 3.71
CA LYS A 76 -7.41 0.01 5.18
C LYS A 76 -8.47 0.93 5.76
N GLU A 77 -8.54 2.18 5.28
CA GLU A 77 -9.53 3.16 5.72
C GLU A 77 -10.96 2.64 5.52
N ASP A 78 -11.28 2.16 4.32
CA ASP A 78 -12.61 1.64 3.97
C ASP A 78 -12.96 0.38 4.78
N ALA A 79 -11.98 -0.47 5.06
CA ALA A 79 -12.16 -1.66 5.89
C ALA A 79 -12.42 -1.28 7.35
N LYS A 80 -11.69 -0.33 7.92
CA LYS A 80 -11.91 0.17 9.28
C LYS A 80 -13.29 0.82 9.42
N LYS A 81 -13.66 1.69 8.47
CA LYS A 81 -14.98 2.32 8.46
C LYS A 81 -16.10 1.28 8.42
N ALA A 82 -15.99 0.27 7.56
CA ALA A 82 -16.98 -0.81 7.48
C ALA A 82 -17.07 -1.64 8.78
N ILE A 83 -15.97 -1.77 9.54
CA ILE A 83 -15.97 -2.42 10.85
C ILE A 83 -16.66 -1.55 11.90
N ASP A 84 -16.43 -0.24 11.88
CA ASP A 84 -17.07 0.70 12.80
C ASP A 84 -18.58 0.78 12.58
N ASP A 85 -19.01 0.94 11.32
CA ASP A 85 -20.43 0.95 10.96
C ASP A 85 -21.11 -0.36 11.42
N ALA A 86 -20.42 -1.49 11.25
CA ALA A 86 -20.93 -2.79 11.69
C ALA A 86 -20.95 -2.97 13.22
N LYS A 87 -19.95 -2.44 13.93
CA LYS A 87 -19.88 -2.45 15.40
C LYS A 87 -21.10 -1.71 15.94
N VAL A 88 -21.35 -0.49 15.47
CA VAL A 88 -22.49 0.35 15.89
C VAL A 88 -23.81 -0.39 15.65
N ALA A 89 -24.04 -0.89 14.43
CA ALA A 89 -25.25 -1.62 14.10
C ALA A 89 -25.46 -2.86 15.01
N LYS A 90 -24.38 -3.56 15.37
CA LYS A 90 -24.45 -4.72 16.25
C LYS A 90 -24.75 -4.34 17.70
N GLU A 91 -24.13 -3.27 18.20
CA GLU A 91 -24.39 -2.73 19.55
C GLU A 91 -25.84 -2.28 19.70
N GLU A 92 -26.40 -1.61 18.69
CA GLU A 92 -27.82 -1.23 18.68
C GLU A 92 -28.76 -2.44 18.66
N ALA A 93 -28.42 -3.49 17.90
CA ALA A 93 -29.20 -4.72 17.88
C ALA A 93 -29.15 -5.45 19.24
N ILE A 94 -28.02 -5.39 19.95
CA ILE A 94 -27.88 -5.92 21.30
C ILE A 94 -28.73 -5.11 22.29
N ASP A 95 -28.77 -3.78 22.17
CA ASP A 95 -29.59 -2.94 23.05
C ASP A 95 -31.09 -3.25 22.94
N LYS A 96 -31.55 -3.46 21.71
CA LYS A 96 -32.95 -3.78 21.40
C LYS A 96 -33.32 -5.24 21.70
N ALA A 97 -32.37 -6.08 22.11
CA ALA A 97 -32.66 -7.49 22.40
C ALA A 97 -33.41 -7.63 23.74
N GLU A 98 -34.72 -7.89 23.67
CA GLU A 98 -35.60 -8.03 24.84
C GLU A 98 -35.35 -9.32 25.65
N GLY A 99 -34.68 -10.32 25.07
CA GLY A 99 -34.36 -11.59 25.72
C GLY A 99 -33.03 -11.63 26.49
N LEU A 100 -32.32 -10.49 26.58
CA LEU A 100 -31.04 -10.39 27.29
C LEU A 100 -31.16 -9.47 28.50
N THR A 101 -30.55 -9.86 29.60
CA THR A 101 -30.33 -8.99 30.76
C THR A 101 -29.32 -7.90 30.43
N GLU A 102 -29.32 -6.79 31.18
CA GLU A 102 -28.34 -5.71 31.02
C GLU A 102 -26.89 -6.19 31.17
N THR A 103 -26.64 -7.18 32.03
CA THR A 103 -25.31 -7.79 32.18
C THR A 103 -24.90 -8.59 30.94
N GLU A 104 -25.82 -9.33 30.33
CA GLU A 104 -25.56 -10.07 29.10
C GLU A 104 -25.36 -9.13 27.91
N LYS A 105 -26.15 -8.05 27.81
CA LYS A 105 -25.97 -7.00 26.81
C LYS A 105 -24.60 -6.34 26.93
N ALA A 106 -24.18 -5.96 28.14
CA ALA A 106 -22.85 -5.37 28.37
C ALA A 106 -21.71 -6.32 27.95
N LYS A 107 -21.79 -7.61 28.31
CA LYS A 107 -20.81 -8.62 27.87
C LYS A 107 -20.79 -8.80 26.35
N ALA A 108 -21.96 -8.80 25.72
CA ALA A 108 -22.07 -8.92 24.28
C ALA A 108 -21.45 -7.71 23.56
N LYS A 109 -21.72 -6.47 24.04
CA LYS A 109 -21.11 -5.25 23.50
C LYS A 109 -19.59 -5.25 23.65
N GLN A 110 -19.07 -5.65 24.82
CA GLN A 110 -17.63 -5.76 25.02
C GLN A 110 -17.01 -6.75 24.01
N ALA A 111 -17.65 -7.89 23.78
CA ALA A 111 -17.17 -8.87 22.79
C ALA A 111 -17.18 -8.32 21.35
N VAL A 112 -18.16 -7.47 21.00
CA VAL A 112 -18.22 -6.77 19.71
C VAL A 112 -17.05 -5.78 19.60
N GLN A 113 -16.81 -4.97 20.64
CA GLN A 113 -15.70 -4.02 20.68
C GLN A 113 -14.34 -4.73 20.53
N ASP A 114 -14.08 -5.77 21.34
CA ASP A 114 -12.84 -6.54 21.27
C ASP A 114 -12.62 -7.17 19.89
N ALA A 115 -13.70 -7.61 19.23
CA ALA A 115 -13.62 -8.15 17.88
C ALA A 115 -13.28 -7.08 16.84
N ALA A 116 -13.87 -5.88 16.96
CA ALA A 116 -13.57 -4.75 16.10
C ALA A 116 -12.11 -4.29 16.26
N ASP A 117 -11.62 -4.15 17.50
CA ASP A 117 -10.25 -3.69 17.78
C ASP A 117 -9.20 -4.67 17.26
N LYS A 118 -9.42 -5.98 17.47
CA LYS A 118 -8.56 -7.03 16.88
C LYS A 118 -8.55 -6.99 15.36
N ALA A 119 -9.68 -6.70 14.73
CA ALA A 119 -9.76 -6.60 13.28
C ALA A 119 -9.05 -5.34 12.75
N LYS A 120 -9.20 -4.19 13.42
CA LYS A 120 -8.48 -2.97 13.06
C LYS A 120 -6.97 -3.14 13.18
N THR A 121 -6.50 -3.79 14.24
CA THR A 121 -5.09 -4.14 14.43
C THR A 121 -4.56 -5.00 13.28
N ALA A 122 -5.33 -5.99 12.83
CA ALA A 122 -4.96 -6.83 11.69
C ALA A 122 -4.95 -6.05 10.36
N ILE A 123 -5.87 -5.10 10.18
CA ILE A 123 -5.88 -4.20 9.00
C ILE A 123 -4.68 -3.27 9.02
N ASP A 124 -4.30 -2.75 10.19
CA ASP A 124 -3.14 -1.88 10.32
C ASP A 124 -1.84 -2.59 9.97
N ALA A 125 -1.72 -3.85 10.40
CA ALA A 125 -0.59 -4.72 10.08
C ALA A 125 -0.57 -5.23 8.63
N ALA A 126 -1.66 -5.08 7.87
CA ALA A 126 -1.72 -5.56 6.49
C ALA A 126 -0.76 -4.76 5.59
N THR A 127 -0.05 -5.45 4.71
CA THR A 127 0.92 -4.86 3.79
C THR A 127 0.37 -4.76 2.35
N ASP A 128 -0.72 -5.46 2.06
CA ASP A 128 -1.41 -5.44 0.78
C ASP A 128 -2.94 -5.44 0.92
N VAL A 129 -3.64 -5.25 -0.21
CA VAL A 129 -5.12 -5.19 -0.26
C VAL A 129 -5.77 -6.56 0.02
N GLU A 130 -5.08 -7.68 -0.28
CA GLU A 130 -5.59 -9.02 -0.02
C GLU A 130 -5.65 -9.29 1.49
N GLU A 131 -4.60 -8.94 2.22
CA GLU A 131 -4.52 -9.01 3.67
C GLU A 131 -5.57 -8.14 4.35
N VAL A 132 -5.78 -6.91 3.85
CA VAL A 132 -6.88 -6.04 4.31
C VAL A 132 -8.24 -6.73 4.13
N ASN A 133 -8.48 -7.31 2.94
CA ASN A 133 -9.72 -8.00 2.65
C ASN A 133 -9.92 -9.26 3.52
N LYS A 134 -8.85 -10.00 3.81
CA LYS A 134 -8.87 -11.15 4.71
C LYS A 134 -9.23 -10.72 6.14
N ALA A 135 -8.60 -9.67 6.65
CA ALA A 135 -8.91 -9.10 7.96
C ALA A 135 -10.37 -8.63 8.05
N LYS A 136 -10.86 -7.93 7.01
CA LYS A 136 -12.27 -7.51 6.90
C LYS A 136 -13.24 -8.70 6.91
N LYS A 137 -12.95 -9.78 6.19
CA LYS A 137 -13.77 -11.01 6.20
C LYS A 137 -13.80 -11.67 7.59
N MET A 138 -12.65 -11.74 8.26
CA MET A 138 -12.57 -12.26 9.64
C MET A 138 -13.38 -11.41 10.61
N ALA A 139 -13.31 -10.08 10.49
CA ALA A 139 -14.09 -9.15 11.29
C ALA A 139 -15.59 -9.38 11.13
N LYS A 140 -16.08 -9.48 9.88
CA LYS A 140 -17.50 -9.76 9.58
C LYS A 140 -17.99 -11.06 10.23
N LYS A 141 -17.19 -12.13 10.14
CA LYS A 141 -17.50 -13.42 10.75
C LYS A 141 -17.60 -13.31 12.28
N LYS A 142 -16.67 -12.59 12.92
CA LYS A 142 -16.66 -12.40 14.38
C LYS A 142 -17.80 -11.52 14.89
N LEU A 143 -18.14 -10.46 14.15
CA LEU A 143 -19.27 -9.57 14.44
C LEU A 143 -20.63 -10.23 14.13
N LYS A 144 -20.63 -11.45 13.56
CA LYS A 144 -21.82 -12.18 13.13
C LYS A 144 -22.75 -11.32 12.25
N ILE A 145 -22.15 -10.62 11.29
CA ILE A 145 -22.87 -9.86 10.28
C ILE A 145 -23.25 -10.85 9.17
N HIS A 146 -24.54 -11.13 8.98
CA HIS A 146 -25.01 -11.84 7.79
C HIS A 146 -25.20 -10.83 6.65
N GLN A 147 -24.89 -11.24 5.41
CA GLN A 147 -25.37 -10.54 4.21
C GLN A 147 -26.81 -10.93 3.95
#